data_AF-A0A7X3RZ69-F1
#
_entry.id   AF-A0A7X3RZ69-F1
#
_cell.length_a   1.000
_cell.length_b   1.000
_cell.length_c   1.000
_cell.angle_alpha   90.00
_cell.angle_beta   90.00
_cell.angle_gamma   90.00
#
_symmetry.space_group_name_H-M   'P 1'
#
loop_
_entity.id
_entity.type
_entity.pdbx_description
1 polymer ?
#
loop_
_entity_poly.entity_id
_entity_poly.type
_entity_poly.pdbx_seq_one_letter_code
_entity_poly.pdbx_strand_id
1 'polypeptide(L)'
;GGIRVDVIAVGTGKALKLAENGDVDAVLVHAPKLEEDFVAAGFGVDRRGVMYNDFVVVGPADDQAEIAGTERVADAFATIARREALFFSRGDLSGTHLKERAIWDLSGVEPSGDWYVEVGQGMAATLRMADEKRGYVLIDRGTYLALRETVNLRVLVEYDPPLHNPYSIIAVNPERWPHVKYGQARALIEYVTSPEAQAIIGGYRKFGQRLFTPSATD
;
A
#
# COMPACT_ATOMS: atom_id res chain seq x y z
N GLY A 1 0.07 -29.44 16.92
CA GLY A 1 1.06 -29.06 15.88
C GLY A 1 0.61 -27.74 15.29
N GLY A 2 1.52 -26.80 15.07
CA GLY A 2 1.18 -25.48 14.50
C GLY A 2 0.96 -25.52 12.98
N ILE A 3 0.33 -24.48 12.44
CA ILE A 3 0.19 -24.26 11.00
C ILE A 3 1.46 -23.55 10.50
N ARG A 4 2.10 -24.08 9.47
CA ARG A 4 3.20 -23.39 8.77
C ARG A 4 2.60 -22.49 7.69
N VAL A 5 3.01 -21.22 7.68
CA VAL A 5 2.62 -20.24 6.67
C VAL A 5 3.78 -20.04 5.71
N ASP A 6 3.57 -20.32 4.42
CA ASP A 6 4.51 -19.98 3.34
C ASP A 6 4.01 -18.70 2.65
N VAL A 7 4.90 -17.72 2.44
CA VAL A 7 4.54 -16.36 1.98
C VAL A 7 5.10 -16.08 0.60
N ILE A 8 4.24 -15.58 -0.30
CA ILE A 8 4.60 -15.08 -1.63
C ILE A 8 4.38 -13.56 -1.65
N ALA A 9 5.45 -12.78 -1.59
CA ALA A 9 5.37 -11.32 -1.62
C ALA A 9 5.35 -10.78 -3.06
N VAL A 10 4.21 -10.23 -3.48
CA VAL A 10 4.00 -9.60 -4.79
C VAL A 10 3.07 -8.38 -4.65
N GLY A 11 2.95 -7.55 -5.68
CA GLY A 11 1.99 -6.44 -5.68
C GLY A 11 0.54 -6.92 -5.61
N THR A 12 -0.35 -6.09 -5.04
CA THR A 12 -1.76 -6.43 -4.76
C THR A 12 -2.50 -7.08 -5.92
N GLY A 13 -2.41 -6.52 -7.14
CA GLY A 13 -3.07 -7.10 -8.31
C GLY A 13 -2.60 -8.53 -8.63
N LYS A 14 -1.30 -8.80 -8.50
CA LYS A 14 -0.75 -10.15 -8.68
C LYS A 14 -1.14 -11.10 -7.53
N ALA A 15 -1.18 -10.61 -6.29
CA ALA A 15 -1.63 -11.39 -5.14
C ALA A 15 -3.09 -11.83 -5.30
N LEU A 16 -3.97 -10.89 -5.65
CA LEU A 16 -5.38 -11.19 -5.95
C LEU A 16 -5.50 -12.13 -7.15
N LYS A 17 -4.65 -12.00 -8.16
CA LYS A 17 -4.69 -12.91 -9.31
C LYS A 17 -4.35 -14.36 -8.95
N LEU A 18 -3.35 -14.57 -8.09
CA LEU A 18 -3.03 -15.90 -7.56
C LEU A 18 -4.22 -16.48 -6.78
N ALA A 19 -4.88 -15.64 -5.99
CA ALA A 19 -6.06 -16.05 -5.21
C ALA A 19 -7.28 -16.36 -6.10
N GLU A 20 -7.52 -15.56 -7.14
CA GLU A 20 -8.56 -15.81 -8.14
C GLU A 20 -8.39 -17.17 -8.83
N ASN A 21 -7.14 -17.61 -9.03
CA ASN A 21 -6.78 -18.89 -9.64
C ASN A 21 -6.78 -20.06 -8.64
N GLY A 22 -6.92 -19.80 -7.33
CA GLY A 22 -6.80 -20.83 -6.30
C GLY A 22 -5.36 -21.31 -6.05
N ASP A 23 -4.35 -20.51 -6.41
CA ASP A 23 -2.93 -20.82 -6.24
C ASP A 23 -2.44 -20.59 -4.79
N VAL A 24 -3.24 -19.89 -3.98
CA VAL A 24 -2.99 -19.58 -2.56
C VAL A 24 -4.25 -19.80 -1.73
N ASP A 25 -4.09 -19.93 -0.42
CA ASP A 25 -5.22 -20.18 0.50
C ASP A 25 -5.85 -18.90 1.07
N ALA A 26 -5.06 -17.82 1.16
CA ALA A 26 -5.46 -16.51 1.66
C ALA A 26 -4.57 -15.41 1.07
N VAL A 27 -5.06 -14.17 1.14
CA VAL A 27 -4.30 -12.95 0.77
C VAL A 27 -4.33 -11.95 1.91
N LEU A 28 -3.21 -11.25 2.13
CA LEU A 28 -3.10 -10.06 2.98
C LEU A 28 -2.70 -8.89 2.09
N VAL A 29 -3.63 -7.99 1.82
CA VAL A 29 -3.51 -6.91 0.82
C VAL A 29 -4.00 -5.58 1.40
N HIS A 30 -3.82 -4.48 0.66
CA HIS A 30 -4.12 -3.12 1.12
C HIS A 30 -4.73 -2.24 0.01
N ALA A 31 -5.68 -2.78 -0.73
CA ALA A 31 -6.41 -2.05 -1.78
C ALA A 31 -7.92 -2.29 -1.64
N PRO A 32 -8.60 -1.53 -0.75
CA PRO A 32 -9.99 -1.78 -0.38
C PRO A 32 -10.94 -1.97 -1.56
N LYS A 33 -10.80 -1.14 -2.59
CA LYS A 33 -11.64 -1.25 -3.79
C LYS A 33 -11.45 -2.58 -4.52
N LEU A 34 -10.20 -3.02 -4.72
CA LEU A 34 -9.91 -4.31 -5.35
C LEU A 34 -10.33 -5.49 -4.47
N GLU A 35 -10.20 -5.35 -3.15
CA GLU A 35 -10.63 -6.36 -2.18
C GLU A 35 -12.15 -6.56 -2.21
N GLU A 36 -12.90 -5.46 -2.25
CA GLU A 36 -14.36 -5.46 -2.38
C GLU A 36 -14.80 -6.10 -3.69
N ASP A 37 -14.16 -5.73 -4.81
CA ASP A 37 -14.44 -6.31 -6.12
C ASP A 37 -14.10 -7.82 -6.15
N PHE A 38 -13.00 -8.23 -5.53
CA PHE A 38 -12.58 -9.63 -5.39
C PHE A 38 -13.58 -10.49 -4.60
N VAL A 39 -14.08 -9.97 -3.48
CA VAL A 39 -15.12 -10.63 -2.68
C VAL A 39 -16.46 -10.64 -3.41
N ALA A 40 -16.87 -9.52 -4.00
CA ALA A 40 -18.13 -9.40 -4.74
C ALA A 40 -18.19 -10.34 -5.96
N ALA A 41 -17.04 -10.58 -6.61
CA ALA A 41 -16.91 -11.57 -7.69
C ALA A 41 -16.89 -13.03 -7.22
N GLY A 42 -16.97 -13.28 -5.91
CA GLY A 42 -17.04 -14.62 -5.32
C GLY A 42 -15.71 -15.36 -5.22
N PHE A 43 -14.58 -14.66 -5.41
CA PHE A 43 -13.24 -15.28 -5.29
C PHE A 43 -12.75 -15.35 -3.85
N GLY A 44 -13.21 -14.43 -2.99
CA GLY A 44 -12.81 -14.31 -1.60
C GLY A 44 -13.98 -14.37 -0.63
N VAL A 45 -13.69 -14.83 0.58
CA VAL A 45 -14.61 -14.84 1.73
C VAL A 45 -13.87 -14.39 3.00
N ASP A 46 -14.62 -14.13 4.07
CA ASP A 46 -14.06 -13.79 5.39
C ASP A 46 -13.07 -12.61 5.41
N ARG A 47 -13.31 -11.58 4.59
CA ARG A 47 -12.49 -10.37 4.59
C ARG A 47 -12.53 -9.71 5.97
N ARG A 48 -11.36 -9.55 6.61
CA ARG A 48 -11.20 -8.84 7.87
C ARG A 48 -10.10 -7.79 7.79
N GLY A 49 -10.36 -6.61 8.33
CA GLY A 49 -9.32 -5.61 8.57
C GLY A 49 -8.36 -6.07 9.66
N VAL A 50 -7.05 -5.85 9.46
CA VAL A 50 -6.00 -6.35 10.34
C VAL A 50 -5.25 -5.21 11.01
N MET A 51 -4.80 -4.26 10.20
CA MET A 51 -3.97 -3.15 10.63
C MET A 51 -4.03 -2.06 9.58
N TYR A 52 -3.50 -0.89 9.89
CA TYR A 52 -3.23 0.12 8.89
C TYR A 52 -1.88 0.77 9.14
N ASN A 53 -1.35 1.35 8.08
CA ASN A 53 -0.37 2.41 8.17
C ASN A 53 -0.82 3.55 7.24
N ASP A 54 0.12 4.31 6.73
CA ASP A 54 -0.14 5.43 5.85
C ASP A 54 0.85 5.49 4.69
N PHE A 55 0.39 6.11 3.62
CA PHE A 55 1.24 6.61 2.55
C PHE A 55 1.83 7.96 2.96
N VAL A 56 2.97 8.29 2.37
CA VAL A 56 3.62 9.59 2.49
C VAL A 56 4.03 10.08 1.12
N VAL A 57 4.03 11.39 0.92
CA VAL A 57 4.69 12.00 -0.23
C VAL A 57 6.11 12.32 0.19
N VAL A 58 7.08 11.77 -0.53
CA VAL A 58 8.49 12.07 -0.33
C VAL A 58 9.04 12.84 -1.51
N GLY A 59 10.02 13.69 -1.25
CA GLY A 59 10.68 14.50 -2.26
C GLY A 59 12.04 15.02 -1.79
N PRO A 60 12.72 15.82 -2.62
CA PRO A 60 14.02 16.40 -2.28
C PRO A 60 13.96 17.30 -1.05
N ALA A 61 15.08 17.40 -0.32
CA ALA A 61 15.16 18.21 0.89
C ALA A 61 14.99 19.73 0.66
N ASP A 62 15.25 20.22 -0.55
CA ASP A 62 15.04 21.60 -0.97
C ASP A 62 13.60 21.89 -1.45
N ASP A 63 12.75 20.86 -1.56
CA ASP A 63 11.32 20.96 -1.87
C ASP A 63 10.97 22.03 -2.92
N GLN A 64 11.45 21.82 -4.14
CA GLN A 64 11.25 22.74 -5.28
C GLN A 64 9.77 23.04 -5.58
N ALA A 65 8.86 22.15 -5.17
CA ALA A 65 7.42 22.31 -5.35
C ALA A 65 6.77 23.10 -4.19
N GLU A 66 7.49 23.31 -3.08
CA GLU A 66 7.02 23.96 -1.86
C GLU A 66 5.76 23.29 -1.29
N ILE A 67 5.76 21.95 -1.21
CA ILE A 67 4.65 21.17 -0.69
C ILE A 67 4.84 20.71 0.77
N ALA A 68 6.01 20.91 1.35
CA ALA A 68 6.32 20.49 2.72
C ALA A 68 5.34 21.08 3.72
N GLY A 69 4.72 20.21 4.53
CA GLY A 69 3.75 20.62 5.55
C GLY A 69 2.36 20.97 5.02
N THR A 70 2.07 20.72 3.73
CA THR A 70 0.71 20.83 3.21
C THR A 70 -0.21 19.86 3.96
N GLU A 71 -1.32 20.37 4.51
CA GLU A 71 -2.26 19.54 5.29
C GLU A 71 -3.03 18.54 4.41
N ARG A 72 -3.40 18.97 3.20
CA ARG A 72 -4.16 18.17 2.24
C ARG A 72 -3.26 17.64 1.13
N VAL A 73 -3.18 16.32 0.99
CA VAL A 73 -2.34 15.68 -0.03
C VAL A 73 -2.80 16.04 -1.46
N ALA A 74 -4.11 16.23 -1.65
CA ALA A 74 -4.65 16.67 -2.94
C ALA A 74 -4.10 18.05 -3.35
N ASP A 75 -3.91 18.97 -2.41
CA ASP A 75 -3.38 20.32 -2.69
C ASP A 75 -1.87 20.26 -3.01
N ALA A 76 -1.15 19.33 -2.40
CA ALA A 76 0.25 19.04 -2.73
C ALA A 76 0.38 18.47 -4.15
N PHE A 77 -0.46 17.52 -4.54
CA PHE A 77 -0.50 16.97 -5.89
C PHE A 77 -0.84 18.05 -6.93
N ALA A 78 -1.86 18.87 -6.68
CA ALA A 78 -2.20 20.00 -7.53
C ALA A 78 -1.03 21.00 -7.66
N THR A 79 -0.27 21.23 -6.58
CA THR A 79 0.90 22.10 -6.60
C THR A 79 2.07 21.52 -7.38
N ILE A 80 2.36 20.22 -7.23
CA ILE A 80 3.36 19.50 -8.04
C ILE A 80 3.03 19.66 -9.53
N ALA A 81 1.78 19.42 -9.91
CA ALA A 81 1.33 19.55 -11.30
C ALA A 81 1.43 20.99 -11.82
N ARG A 82 0.96 21.98 -11.04
CA ARG A 82 1.04 23.41 -11.43
C ARG A 82 2.47 23.88 -11.67
N ARG A 83 3.43 23.34 -10.91
CA ARG A 83 4.86 23.66 -11.04
C ARG A 83 5.59 22.73 -12.00
N GLU A 84 4.90 21.74 -12.58
CA GLU A 84 5.48 20.67 -13.40
C GLU A 84 6.72 20.03 -12.74
N ALA A 85 6.65 19.85 -11.42
CA ALA A 85 7.74 19.24 -10.67
C ALA A 85 7.73 17.72 -10.92
N LEU A 86 8.91 17.13 -11.14
CA LEU A 86 9.01 15.72 -11.50
C LEU A 86 8.32 14.82 -10.47
N PHE A 87 7.30 14.08 -10.89
CA PHE A 87 6.58 13.10 -10.10
C PHE A 87 6.78 11.72 -10.70
N PHE A 88 7.20 10.77 -9.88
CA PHE A 88 7.47 9.40 -10.31
C PHE A 88 6.33 8.49 -9.87
N SER A 89 5.54 8.05 -10.85
CA SER A 89 4.52 7.04 -10.65
C SER A 89 5.11 5.64 -10.76
N ARG A 90 4.56 4.72 -9.97
CA ARG A 90 4.82 3.28 -10.14
C ARG A 90 4.37 2.79 -11.52
N GLY A 91 3.25 3.29 -12.05
CA GLY A 91 2.71 2.91 -13.36
C GLY A 91 2.45 1.41 -13.56
N ASP A 92 2.23 0.64 -12.48
CA ASP A 92 2.28 -0.84 -12.52
C ASP A 92 1.01 -1.53 -11.99
N LEU A 93 -0.08 -0.76 -11.84
CA LEU A 93 -1.37 -1.22 -11.28
C LEU A 93 -1.27 -1.83 -9.87
N SER A 94 -0.20 -1.56 -9.12
CA SER A 94 -0.10 -1.93 -7.71
C SER A 94 -1.04 -1.10 -6.82
N GLY A 95 -1.23 -1.53 -5.57
CA GLY A 95 -2.02 -0.76 -4.59
C GLY A 95 -1.51 0.67 -4.41
N THR A 96 -0.18 0.90 -4.45
CA THR A 96 0.40 2.24 -4.43
C THR A 96 0.02 3.06 -5.66
N HIS A 97 0.09 2.46 -6.85
CA HIS A 97 -0.31 3.13 -8.09
C HIS A 97 -1.79 3.51 -8.07
N LEU A 98 -2.67 2.61 -7.64
CA LEU A 98 -4.11 2.91 -7.52
C LEU A 98 -4.40 4.00 -6.50
N LYS A 99 -3.68 4.01 -5.37
CA LYS A 99 -3.79 5.08 -4.38
C LYS A 99 -3.36 6.42 -4.93
N GLU A 100 -2.24 6.46 -5.64
CA GLU A 100 -1.73 7.65 -6.30
C GLU A 100 -2.74 8.21 -7.30
N ARG A 101 -3.30 7.36 -8.18
CA ARG A 101 -4.35 7.76 -9.13
C ARG A 101 -5.58 8.33 -8.42
N ALA A 102 -6.03 7.70 -7.33
CA ALA A 102 -7.14 8.23 -6.54
C ALA A 102 -6.84 9.62 -5.93
N ILE A 103 -5.59 9.92 -5.56
CA ILE A 103 -5.21 11.25 -5.07
C ILE A 103 -5.16 12.27 -6.22
N TRP A 104 -4.69 11.89 -7.40
CA TRP A 104 -4.77 12.74 -8.61
C TRP A 104 -6.23 13.11 -8.91
N ASP A 105 -7.14 12.14 -8.90
CA ASP A 105 -8.57 12.38 -9.10
C ASP A 105 -9.13 13.35 -8.05
N LEU A 106 -8.76 13.17 -6.76
CA LEU A 106 -9.14 14.08 -5.67
C LEU A 106 -8.58 15.50 -5.83
N SER A 107 -7.40 15.64 -6.45
CA SER A 107 -6.80 16.94 -6.75
C SER A 107 -7.46 17.65 -7.96
N GLY A 108 -8.28 16.93 -8.73
CA GLY A 108 -8.89 17.44 -9.96
C GLY A 108 -7.91 17.60 -11.11
N VAL A 109 -6.75 16.95 -11.03
CA VAL A 109 -5.68 17.01 -12.05
C VAL A 109 -5.53 15.65 -12.71
N GLU A 110 -5.60 15.62 -14.04
CA GLU A 110 -5.14 14.48 -14.82
C GLU A 110 -3.63 14.66 -15.10
N PRO A 111 -2.74 13.89 -14.46
CA PRO A 111 -1.31 14.09 -14.60
C PRO A 111 -0.86 13.69 -16.02
N SER A 112 -0.20 14.61 -16.72
CA SER A 112 0.27 14.40 -18.09
C SER A 112 1.45 15.30 -18.42
N GLY A 113 2.28 14.87 -19.37
CA GLY A 113 3.50 15.57 -19.78
C GLY A 113 4.77 15.00 -19.13
N ASP A 114 5.91 15.59 -19.47
CA ASP A 114 7.24 15.05 -19.13
C ASP A 114 7.55 15.06 -17.62
N TRP A 115 6.81 15.85 -16.83
CA TRP A 115 6.97 15.90 -15.38
C TRP A 115 6.34 14.68 -14.69
N TYR A 116 5.36 14.01 -15.29
CA TYR A 116 4.74 12.80 -14.74
C TYR A 116 5.35 11.55 -15.37
N VAL A 117 6.20 10.86 -14.62
CA VAL A 117 7.01 9.73 -15.12
C VAL A 117 6.45 8.41 -14.59
N GLU A 118 5.80 7.65 -15.45
CA GLU A 118 5.42 6.27 -15.15
C GLU A 118 6.63 5.34 -15.30
N VAL A 119 7.13 4.82 -14.18
CA VAL A 119 8.33 3.97 -14.17
C VAL A 119 8.03 2.54 -14.64
N GLY A 120 6.83 2.02 -14.36
CA GLY A 120 6.43 0.66 -14.70
C GLY A 120 7.19 -0.42 -13.90
N GLN A 121 7.75 -0.06 -12.73
CA GLN A 121 8.55 -0.95 -11.90
C GLN A 121 8.12 -0.92 -10.43
N GLY A 122 8.72 -1.78 -9.60
CA GLY A 122 8.48 -1.83 -8.16
C GLY A 122 8.95 -0.57 -7.41
N MET A 123 8.50 -0.45 -6.15
CA MET A 123 8.73 0.74 -5.31
C MET A 123 10.20 1.08 -5.11
N ALA A 124 11.07 0.09 -4.92
CA ALA A 124 12.50 0.36 -4.72
C ALA A 124 13.16 1.02 -5.94
N ALA A 125 12.76 0.63 -7.16
CA ALA A 125 13.30 1.25 -8.37
C ALA A 125 12.70 2.64 -8.60
N THR A 126 11.39 2.79 -8.39
CA THR A 126 10.70 4.08 -8.52
C THR A 126 11.27 5.13 -7.55
N LEU A 127 11.50 4.76 -6.29
CA LEU A 127 12.08 5.64 -5.28
C LEU A 127 13.52 6.06 -5.63
N ARG A 128 14.35 5.14 -6.15
CA ARG A 128 15.71 5.47 -6.61
C ARG A 128 15.71 6.45 -7.78
N MET A 129 14.84 6.25 -8.77
CA MET A 129 14.73 7.18 -9.89
C MET A 129 14.27 8.57 -9.45
N ALA A 130 13.30 8.63 -8.53
CA ALA A 130 12.89 9.89 -7.91
C ALA A 130 14.06 10.58 -7.19
N ASP A 131 14.91 9.83 -6.47
CA ASP A 131 16.09 10.39 -5.80
C ASP A 131 17.11 10.93 -6.81
N GLU A 132 17.50 10.12 -7.79
CA GLU A 132 18.47 10.47 -8.84
C GLU A 132 18.05 11.72 -9.63
N LYS A 133 16.75 11.87 -9.87
CA LYS A 133 16.16 12.97 -10.65
C LYS A 133 15.61 14.10 -9.79
N ARG A 134 15.74 13.99 -8.46
CA ARG A 134 15.22 14.96 -7.49
C ARG A 134 13.72 15.24 -7.69
N GLY A 135 12.92 14.19 -7.77
CA GLY A 135 11.46 14.23 -7.91
C GLY A 135 10.70 13.74 -6.68
N TYR A 136 9.37 13.78 -6.81
CA TYR A 136 8.39 13.43 -5.80
C TYR A 136 7.80 12.05 -6.07
N VAL A 137 7.40 11.34 -5.02
CA VAL A 137 6.74 10.04 -5.14
C VAL A 137 5.81 9.78 -3.96
N LEU A 138 4.69 9.14 -4.22
CA LEU A 138 3.82 8.56 -3.19
C LEU A 138 4.34 7.16 -2.81
N ILE A 139 4.56 6.92 -1.53
CA ILE A 139 5.14 5.67 -1.04
C ILE A 139 4.53 5.24 0.30
N ASP A 140 4.38 3.93 0.50
CA ASP A 140 4.03 3.33 1.80
C ASP A 140 5.12 3.65 2.84
N ARG A 141 4.73 4.14 4.03
CA ARG A 141 5.68 4.56 5.07
C ARG A 141 6.64 3.44 5.48
N GLY A 142 6.14 2.21 5.59
CA GLY A 142 6.98 1.05 5.94
C GLY A 142 8.09 0.82 4.91
N THR A 143 7.74 0.90 3.62
CA THR A 143 8.65 0.76 2.49
C THR A 143 9.64 1.92 2.42
N TYR A 144 9.19 3.17 2.60
CA TYR A 144 10.09 4.32 2.69
C TYR A 144 11.10 4.14 3.81
N LEU A 145 10.65 3.81 5.02
CA LEU A 145 11.56 3.62 6.16
C LEU A 145 12.58 2.52 5.91
N ALA A 146 12.19 1.42 5.24
CA ALA A 146 13.10 0.34 4.87
C ALA A 146 14.16 0.74 3.83
N LEU A 147 13.88 1.76 3.00
CA LEU A 147 14.75 2.20 1.92
C LEU A 147 15.42 3.56 2.17
N ARG A 148 15.04 4.28 3.24
CA ARG A 148 15.44 5.67 3.50
C ARG A 148 16.94 5.91 3.54
N GLU A 149 17.74 4.89 3.91
CA GLU A 149 19.20 5.01 3.97
C GLU A 149 19.85 4.88 2.59
N THR A 150 19.08 4.54 1.56
CA THR A 150 19.55 4.38 0.17
C THR A 150 19.23 5.58 -0.72
N VAL A 151 18.54 6.59 -0.19
CA VAL A 151 18.09 7.79 -0.93
C VAL A 151 18.21 9.04 -0.06
N ASN A 152 18.21 10.22 -0.68
CA ASN A 152 18.24 11.53 -0.02
C ASN A 152 16.87 12.24 -0.05
N LEU A 153 15.78 11.48 -0.20
CA LEU A 153 14.41 11.98 -0.16
C LEU A 153 13.89 12.02 1.27
N ARG A 154 13.01 12.97 1.57
CA ARG A 154 12.38 13.18 2.88
C ARG A 154 10.88 13.18 2.77
N VAL A 155 10.19 12.84 3.86
CA VAL A 155 8.72 13.02 3.96
C VAL A 155 8.40 14.50 3.95
N LEU A 156 7.52 14.91 3.03
CA LEU A 156 7.06 16.29 2.86
C LEU A 156 5.58 16.44 3.23
N VAL A 157 4.77 15.41 2.93
CA VAL A 157 3.33 15.38 3.25
C VAL A 157 2.98 14.05 3.89
N GLU A 158 2.25 14.10 4.99
CA GLU A 158 1.83 12.96 5.80
C GLU A 158 0.54 13.29 6.59
N TYR A 159 -0.11 12.27 7.15
CA TYR A 159 -1.25 12.36 8.07
C TYR A 159 -2.58 12.96 7.54
N ASP A 160 -2.71 13.18 6.23
CA ASP A 160 -4.01 13.49 5.59
C ASP A 160 -4.87 12.21 5.48
N PRO A 161 -6.21 12.22 5.74
CA PRO A 161 -7.02 11.01 5.68
C PRO A 161 -6.96 10.21 4.37
N PRO A 162 -6.86 10.83 3.16
CA PRO A 162 -6.62 10.12 1.91
C PRO A 162 -5.28 9.37 1.86
N LEU A 163 -4.34 9.57 2.78
CA LEU A 163 -3.10 8.79 2.89
C LEU A 163 -3.27 7.49 3.71
N HIS A 164 -4.43 7.27 4.34
CA HIS A 164 -4.68 6.06 5.10
C HIS A 164 -4.55 4.79 4.23
N ASN A 165 -3.85 3.77 4.75
CA ASN A 165 -3.54 2.53 4.06
C ASN A 165 -3.95 1.31 4.91
N PRO A 166 -5.23 0.90 4.85
CA PRO A 166 -5.71 -0.25 5.61
C PRO A 166 -5.32 -1.56 4.92
N TYR A 167 -4.95 -2.55 5.73
CA TYR A 167 -4.64 -3.91 5.33
C TYR A 167 -5.78 -4.84 5.73
N SER A 168 -6.19 -5.70 4.80
CA SER A 168 -7.18 -6.74 5.04
C SER A 168 -6.62 -8.11 4.70
N ILE A 169 -7.01 -9.10 5.49
CA ILE A 169 -6.82 -10.52 5.18
C ILE A 169 -8.12 -11.11 4.64
N ILE A 170 -8.03 -11.95 3.60
CA ILE A 170 -9.17 -12.55 2.91
C ILE A 170 -8.85 -14.00 2.60
N ALA A 171 -9.75 -14.92 2.93
CA ALA A 171 -9.63 -16.34 2.55
C ALA A 171 -10.10 -16.55 1.11
N VAL A 172 -9.46 -17.46 0.39
CA VAL A 172 -9.93 -17.87 -0.95
C VAL A 172 -11.20 -18.73 -0.81
N ASN A 173 -12.20 -18.47 -1.66
CA ASN A 173 -13.51 -19.12 -1.56
C ASN A 173 -13.44 -20.64 -1.85
N PRO A 174 -13.70 -21.51 -0.87
CA PRO A 174 -13.63 -22.96 -1.06
C PRO A 174 -14.76 -23.52 -1.94
N GLU A 175 -15.89 -22.82 -2.11
CA GLU A 175 -16.95 -23.24 -3.01
C GLU A 175 -16.49 -23.20 -4.47
N ARG A 176 -15.60 -22.26 -4.80
CA ARG A 176 -15.02 -22.11 -6.13
C ARG A 176 -13.77 -22.97 -6.30
N TRP A 177 -12.96 -23.09 -5.24
CA TRP A 177 -11.71 -23.84 -5.25
C TRP A 177 -11.66 -24.87 -4.12
N PRO A 178 -12.22 -26.08 -4.30
CA PRO A 178 -12.35 -27.06 -3.23
C PRO A 178 -11.02 -27.56 -2.63
N HIS A 179 -9.89 -27.35 -3.34
CA HIS A 179 -8.56 -27.80 -2.89
C HIS A 179 -7.86 -26.81 -1.94
N VAL A 180 -8.35 -25.57 -1.82
CA VAL A 180 -7.73 -24.59 -0.92
C VAL A 180 -7.90 -25.00 0.53
N LYS A 181 -6.92 -24.71 1.37
CA LYS A 181 -6.88 -25.08 2.78
C LYS A 181 -7.69 -24.11 3.63
N TYR A 182 -8.98 -23.96 3.32
CA TYR A 182 -9.86 -22.95 3.93
C TYR A 182 -9.86 -22.98 5.47
N GLY A 183 -9.89 -24.17 6.09
CA GLY A 183 -9.83 -24.27 7.56
C GLY A 183 -8.53 -23.70 8.15
N GLN A 184 -7.40 -23.81 7.44
CA GLN A 184 -6.12 -23.24 7.86
C GLN A 184 -6.08 -21.72 7.60
N ALA A 185 -6.61 -21.27 6.45
CA ALA A 185 -6.76 -19.85 6.15
C ALA A 185 -7.62 -19.15 7.20
N ARG A 186 -8.74 -19.74 7.60
CA ARG A 186 -9.58 -19.23 8.68
C ARG A 186 -8.87 -19.17 10.03
N ALA A 187 -8.15 -20.22 10.41
CA ALA A 187 -7.37 -20.21 11.64
C ALA A 187 -6.30 -19.11 11.63
N LEU A 188 -5.69 -18.83 10.47
CA LEU A 188 -4.76 -17.71 10.31
C LEU A 188 -5.47 -16.37 10.45
N ILE A 189 -6.64 -16.19 9.82
CA ILE A 189 -7.44 -14.96 9.94
C ILE A 189 -7.82 -14.72 11.41
N GLU A 190 -8.38 -15.73 12.07
CA GLU A 190 -8.77 -15.67 13.48
C GLU A 190 -7.58 -15.32 14.38
N TYR A 191 -6.41 -15.94 14.15
CA TYR A 191 -5.19 -15.62 14.88
C TYR A 191 -4.75 -14.17 14.63
N VAL A 192 -4.63 -13.73 13.38
CA VAL A 192 -4.13 -12.39 13.03
C VAL A 192 -5.05 -11.28 13.54
N THR A 193 -6.36 -11.56 13.67
CA THR A 193 -7.32 -10.63 14.27
C THR A 193 -7.49 -10.79 15.79
N SER A 194 -6.80 -11.75 16.42
CA SER A 194 -6.91 -11.98 17.87
C SER A 194 -6.25 -10.86 18.69
N PRO A 195 -6.65 -10.67 19.96
CA PRO A 195 -5.99 -9.71 20.85
C PRO A 195 -4.47 -9.91 20.97
N GLU A 196 -4.01 -11.16 20.93
CA GLU A 196 -2.58 -11.51 20.97
C GLU A 196 -1.85 -10.96 19.73
N ALA A 197 -2.33 -11.28 18.53
CA ALA A 197 -1.69 -10.83 17.30
C ALA A 197 -1.80 -9.31 17.11
N GLN A 198 -2.93 -8.71 17.50
CA GLN A 198 -3.11 -7.25 17.46
C GLN A 198 -2.15 -6.53 18.41
N ALA A 199 -1.84 -7.11 19.58
CA ALA A 199 -0.80 -6.60 20.46
C ALA A 199 0.60 -6.72 19.83
N ILE A 200 0.91 -7.84 19.15
CA ILE A 200 2.16 -8.01 18.40
C ILE A 200 2.29 -6.95 17.29
N ILE A 201 1.23 -6.74 16.51
CA ILE A 201 1.17 -5.73 15.45
C ILE A 201 1.41 -4.32 16.03
N GLY A 202 0.67 -3.95 17.09
CA GLY A 202 0.81 -2.64 17.72
C GLY A 202 2.16 -2.41 18.40
N GLY A 203 2.83 -3.49 18.82
CA GLY A 203 4.18 -3.46 19.36
C GLY A 203 5.29 -3.48 18.31
N TYR A 204 4.98 -3.77 17.05
CA TYR A 204 6.00 -3.91 16.00
C TYR A 204 6.63 -2.56 15.67
N ARG A 205 7.95 -2.51 15.86
CA ARG A 205 8.77 -1.32 15.62
C ARG A 205 9.89 -1.62 14.64
N LYS A 206 10.16 -0.65 13.77
CA LYS A 206 11.35 -0.61 12.92
C LYS A 206 11.84 0.81 12.88
N PHE A 207 13.17 1.00 12.90
CA PHE A 207 13.78 2.34 12.92
C PHE A 207 13.29 3.26 14.07
N GLY A 208 12.98 2.66 15.23
CA GLY A 208 12.46 3.37 16.41
C GLY A 208 10.98 3.77 16.35
N GLN A 209 10.32 3.58 15.20
CA GLN A 209 8.93 3.99 14.98
C GLN A 209 7.99 2.78 14.96
N ARG A 210 6.74 2.98 15.39
CA ARG A 210 5.66 2.00 15.18
C ARG A 210 5.31 2.01 13.70
N LEU A 211 5.32 0.84 13.05
CA LEU A 211 5.04 0.75 11.61
C LEU A 211 3.56 0.56 11.28
N PHE A 212 2.82 -0.09 12.15
CA PHE A 212 1.42 -0.41 11.92
C PHE A 212 0.60 -0.10 13.17
N THR A 213 -0.65 0.34 12.95
CA THR A 213 -1.64 0.46 14.02
C THR A 213 -2.65 -0.68 13.87
N PRO A 214 -2.88 -1.49 14.92
CA PRO A 214 -3.86 -2.58 14.88
C PRO A 214 -5.26 -2.00 14.63
N SER A 215 -6.08 -2.74 13.89
CA SER A 215 -7.43 -2.29 13.51
C SER A 215 -8.45 -3.40 13.41
N ALA A 216 -8.12 -4.62 13.83
CA ALA A 216 -9.13 -5.66 13.93
C ALA A 216 -10.15 -5.24 15.00
N THR A 217 -11.43 -5.25 14.62
CA THR A 217 -12.54 -5.15 15.56
C THR A 217 -13.01 -6.55 15.93
N ASP A 218 -13.52 -6.71 17.15
CA ASP A 218 -14.18 -7.94 17.59
C ASP A 218 -15.36 -8.34 16.68
#